data_AF-A0A662UQC4-F1
#
_entry.id   AF-A0A662UQC4-F1
#
_cell.length_a   1.000
_cell.length_b   1.000
_cell.length_c   1.000
_cell.angle_alpha   90.00
_cell.angle_beta   90.00
_cell.angle_gamma   90.00
#
_symmetry.space_group_name_H-M   'P 1'
#
loop_
_entity.id
_entity.type
_entity.pdbx_description
1 polymer ?
#
loop_
_entity_poly.entity_id
_entity_poly.type
_entity_poly.pdbx_seq_one_letter_code
_entity_poly.pdbx_strand_id
1 'polypeptide(L)'
;MGISAIIKGRREVFLSGIASHIVAEVLTKDIRDILLSKGRTMNVFFEGGPGPLGEGIAIRIVLNEELTDYEVRTLKKFFEIRGITCDVV
;
A
#
# COMPACT_ATOMS: atom_id res chain seq x y z
N MET A 1 -5.25 -12.10 -11.73
CA MET A 1 -4.35 -10.93 -11.64
C MET A 1 -4.01 -10.75 -10.17
N GLY A 2 -2.73 -10.65 -9.82
CA GLY A 2 -2.29 -10.45 -8.43
C GLY A 2 -2.34 -8.97 -8.04
N ILE A 3 -2.18 -8.68 -6.75
CA ILE A 3 -2.07 -7.31 -6.24
C ILE A 3 -0.68 -6.77 -6.62
N SER A 4 -0.61 -5.50 -7.03
CA SER A 4 0.64 -4.76 -7.26
C SER A 4 0.76 -3.57 -6.33
N ALA A 5 2.00 -3.24 -5.95
CA ALA A 5 2.35 -2.12 -5.10
C ALA A 5 3.39 -1.20 -5.78
N ILE A 6 3.25 0.11 -5.61
CA ILE A 6 4.24 1.10 -6.07
C ILE A 6 4.51 2.08 -4.93
N ILE A 7 5.77 2.23 -4.54
CA ILE A 7 6.20 3.29 -3.61
C ILE A 7 6.74 4.44 -4.45
N LYS A 8 6.04 5.57 -4.46
CA LYS A 8 6.37 6.74 -5.29
C LYS A 8 6.95 7.86 -4.43
N GLY A 9 8.15 8.32 -4.80
CA GLY A 9 8.82 9.46 -4.15
C GLY A 9 8.98 9.32 -2.64
N ARG A 10 9.00 8.08 -2.12
CA ARG A 10 9.06 7.75 -0.69
C ARG A 10 7.95 8.35 0.18
N ARG A 11 6.89 8.93 -0.40
CA ARG A 11 5.77 9.54 0.35
C ARG A 11 4.42 8.95 0.02
N GLU A 12 4.35 8.23 -1.09
CA GLU A 12 3.11 7.64 -1.57
C GLU A 12 3.28 6.14 -1.75
N VAL A 13 2.27 5.37 -1.33
CA VAL A 13 2.17 3.93 -1.59
C VAL A 13 0.87 3.68 -2.32
N PHE A 14 0.96 3.13 -3.53
CA PHE A 14 -0.18 2.74 -4.35
C PHE A 14 -0.32 1.23 -4.32
N LEU A 15 -1.54 0.75 -4.11
CA LEU A 15 -1.91 -0.66 -4.24
C LEU A 15 -3.02 -0.76 -5.28
N SER A 16 -2.98 -1.76 -6.14
CA SER A 16 -4.01 -2.00 -7.15
C SER A 16 -4.27 -3.50 -7.33
N GLY A 17 -5.38 -3.86 -7.97
CA GLY A 17 -5.76 -5.27 -8.15
C GLY A 17 -6.36 -5.92 -6.90
N ILE A 18 -6.89 -5.13 -5.95
CA ILE A 18 -7.44 -5.67 -4.71
C ILE A 18 -8.87 -6.17 -4.92
N ALA A 19 -9.11 -7.43 -4.54
CA ALA A 19 -10.36 -8.13 -4.82
C ALA A 19 -11.57 -7.65 -3.98
N SER A 20 -11.36 -7.09 -2.79
CA SER A 20 -12.45 -6.64 -1.92
C SER A 20 -12.02 -5.53 -0.96
N HIS A 21 -13.00 -4.75 -0.48
CA HIS A 21 -12.77 -3.70 0.52
C HIS A 21 -12.20 -4.26 1.82
N ILE A 22 -12.57 -5.48 2.21
CA ILE A 22 -12.04 -6.15 3.40
C ILE A 22 -10.52 -6.36 3.26
N VAL A 23 -10.07 -6.86 2.11
CA VAL A 23 -8.63 -7.03 1.86
C VAL A 23 -7.92 -5.68 1.84
N ALA A 24 -8.57 -4.67 1.25
CA ALA A 24 -8.04 -3.31 1.19
C ALA A 24 -7.83 -2.70 2.59
N GLU A 25 -8.81 -2.85 3.48
CA GLU A 25 -8.72 -2.40 4.88
C GLU A 25 -7.63 -3.14 5.66
N VAL A 26 -7.55 -4.46 5.52
CA VAL A 26 -6.51 -5.27 6.18
C VAL A 26 -5.12 -4.83 5.76
N LEU A 27 -4.87 -4.69 4.45
CA LEU A 27 -3.57 -4.23 3.93
C LEU A 27 -3.23 -2.82 4.43
N THR A 28 -4.21 -1.92 4.46
CA THR A 28 -4.03 -0.56 4.96
C THR A 28 -3.66 -0.56 6.43
N LYS A 29 -4.31 -1.40 7.24
CA LYS A 29 -4.03 -1.53 8.68
C LYS A 29 -2.63 -2.09 8.92
N ASP A 30 -2.26 -3.15 8.21
CA ASP A 30 -0.94 -3.76 8.33
C ASP A 30 0.17 -2.77 7.97
N ILE A 31 0.01 -2.01 6.88
CA ILE A 31 0.95 -0.95 6.48
C ILE A 31 1.02 0.13 7.56
N ARG A 32 -0.13 0.54 8.12
CA ARG A 32 -0.17 1.50 9.23
C ARG A 32 0.65 0.98 10.41
N ASP A 33 0.42 -0.26 10.84
CA ASP A 33 1.11 -0.84 12.01
C ASP A 33 2.62 -0.97 11.77
N ILE A 34 3.05 -1.24 10.54
CA ILE A 34 4.48 -1.27 10.14
C ILE A 34 5.10 0.13 10.20
N LEU A 35 4.36 1.17 9.78
CA LEU A 35 4.85 2.55 9.66
C LEU A 35 4.62 3.41 10.91
N LEU A 36 3.86 2.92 11.89
CA LEU A 36 3.58 3.62 13.16
C LEU A 36 4.80 3.57 14.08
N SER A 37 5.87 4.27 13.70
CA SER A 37 6.88 4.77 14.62
C SER A 37 6.67 6.28 14.82
N LYS A 38 6.48 6.70 16.09
CA LYS A 38 6.47 8.07 16.63
C LYS A 38 5.83 9.17 15.74
N GLY A 39 4.49 9.20 15.66
CA GLY A 39 3.75 10.42 15.30
C GLY A 39 3.46 10.65 13.81
N ARG A 40 3.72 9.67 12.94
CA ARG A 40 3.37 9.77 11.52
C ARG A 40 1.87 9.74 11.28
N THR A 41 1.43 10.55 10.33
CA THR A 41 0.05 10.55 9.84
C THR A 41 -0.01 9.97 8.44
N MET A 42 -1.00 9.10 8.24
CA MET A 42 -1.20 8.35 7.01
C MET A 42 -2.61 8.60 6.51
N ASN A 43 -2.71 9.31 5.38
CA ASN A 43 -3.97 9.57 4.70
C ASN A 43 -4.20 8.46 3.67
N VAL A 44 -5.41 7.89 3.66
CA VAL A 44 -5.75 6.75 2.81
C VAL A 44 -6.90 7.15 1.92
N PHE A 45 -6.70 6.99 0.61
CA PHE A 45 -7.69 7.21 -0.42
C PHE A 45 -8.00 5.87 -1.06
N PHE A 46 -9.26 5.49 -1.05
CA PHE A 46 -9.74 4.33 -1.79
C PHE A 46 -10.21 4.83 -3.16
N GLU A 47 -9.58 4.32 -4.22
CA GLU A 47 -9.83 4.70 -5.60
C GLU A 47 -10.31 3.45 -6.37
N GLY A 48 -11.19 3.63 -7.37
CA GLY A 48 -11.79 2.53 -8.14
C GLY A 48 -13.10 1.97 -7.55
N GLY A 49 -13.66 0.96 -8.22
CA GLY A 49 -14.91 0.30 -7.85
C GLY A 49 -14.76 -1.22 -7.79
N PRO A 50 -15.54 -1.93 -6.96
CA PRO A 50 -15.46 -3.39 -6.87
C PRO A 50 -15.92 -4.02 -8.19
N GLY A 51 -15.17 -4.98 -8.75
CA GLY A 51 -15.68 -5.65 -9.95
C GLY A 51 -14.92 -6.87 -10.46
N PRO A 52 -15.59 -7.73 -11.25
CA PRO A 52 -15.06 -9.02 -11.72
C PRO A 52 -14.24 -8.92 -13.02
N LEU A 53 -14.16 -7.74 -13.67
CA LEU A 53 -13.51 -7.55 -14.98
C LEU A 53 -12.81 -6.16 -15.17
N GLY A 54 -12.54 -5.38 -14.12
CA GLY A 54 -11.98 -4.03 -14.28
C GLY A 54 -11.17 -3.56 -13.07
N GLU A 55 -9.87 -3.81 -13.12
CA GLU A 55 -8.74 -3.31 -12.30
C GLU A 55 -8.73 -3.56 -10.78
N GLY A 56 -9.89 -3.87 -10.16
CA GLY A 56 -9.99 -4.08 -8.72
C GLY A 56 -9.94 -2.77 -7.92
N ILE A 57 -10.06 -2.87 -6.60
CA ILE A 57 -9.92 -1.72 -5.71
C ILE A 57 -8.45 -1.27 -5.76
N ALA A 58 -8.26 0.05 -5.85
CA ALA A 58 -6.98 0.69 -5.67
C ALA A 58 -6.97 1.46 -4.35
N ILE A 59 -5.80 1.50 -3.71
CA ILE A 59 -5.57 2.30 -2.52
C ILE A 59 -4.38 3.19 -2.79
N ARG A 60 -4.55 4.49 -2.54
CA ARG A 60 -3.46 5.44 -2.48
C ARG A 60 -3.26 5.87 -1.03
N ILE A 61 -2.07 5.62 -0.52
CA ILE A 61 -1.66 5.98 0.83
C ILE A 61 -0.67 7.14 0.71
N VAL A 62 -0.96 8.26 1.37
CA VAL A 62 -0.11 9.46 1.38
C VAL A 62 0.41 9.70 2.80
N LEU A 63 1.74 9.75 2.92
CA LEU A 63 2.45 9.95 4.19
C LEU A 63 2.81 11.42 4.36
N ASN A 64 2.69 11.93 5.59
CA ASN A 64 3.11 13.29 5.92
C ASN A 64 4.62 13.49 5.82
N GLU A 65 5.40 12.44 6.08
CA GLU A 65 6.87 12.40 6.04
C GLU A 65 7.39 11.39 5.01
N GLU A 66 8.65 11.54 4.60
CA GLU A 66 9.32 10.58 3.74
C GLU A 66 9.67 9.29 4.48
N LEU A 67 9.49 8.17 3.80
CA LEU A 67 9.97 6.86 4.23
C LEU A 67 11.50 6.85 4.24
N THR A 68 12.05 6.39 5.36
CA THR A 68 13.47 6.06 5.49
C THR A 68 13.81 4.84 4.64
N ASP A 69 15.09 4.63 4.34
CA ASP A 69 15.55 3.44 3.61
C ASP A 69 15.21 2.13 4.35
N TYR A 70 15.16 2.19 5.68
CA TYR A 70 14.72 1.05 6.49
C TYR A 70 13.24 0.73 6.24
N GLU A 71 12.37 1.74 6.24
CA GLU A 71 10.94 1.55 6.04
C GLU A 71 10.59 1.13 4.63
N VAL A 72 11.25 1.69 3.60
CA VAL A 72 11.09 1.24 2.21
C VAL A 72 11.46 -0.25 2.10
N ARG A 73 12.55 -0.69 2.73
CA ARG A 73 12.96 -2.11 2.74
C ARG A 73 11.97 -2.99 3.50
N THR A 74 11.47 -2.53 4.64
CA THR A 74 10.47 -3.24 5.45
C THR A 74 9.17 -3.42 4.66
N LEU A 75 8.67 -2.36 4.01
CA LEU A 75 7.49 -2.43 3.16
C LEU A 75 7.70 -3.37 1.97
N LYS A 76 8.84 -3.30 1.29
CA LYS A 76 9.18 -4.26 0.22
C LYS A 76 9.11 -5.71 0.70
N LYS A 77 9.72 -6.00 1.85
CA LYS A 77 9.72 -7.35 2.43
C LYS A 77 8.30 -7.79 2.81
N PHE A 78 7.51 -6.89 3.37
CA PHE A 78 6.10 -7.13 3.68
C PHE A 78 5.29 -7.51 2.43
N PHE A 79 5.46 -6.78 1.32
CA PHE A 79 4.80 -7.09 0.05
C PHE A 79 5.27 -8.42 -0.54
N GLU A 80 6.58 -8.69 -0.54
CA GLU A 80 7.18 -9.93 -1.02
C GLU A 80 6.63 -11.17 -0.30
N ILE A 81 6.55 -11.13 1.04
CA ILE A 81 6.02 -12.23 1.86
C ILE A 81 4.55 -12.52 1.53
N ARG A 82 3.79 -11.50 1.07
CA ARG A 82 2.39 -11.63 0.66
C ARG A 82 2.19 -11.94 -0.82
N GLY A 83 3.27 -12.14 -1.58
CA GLY A 83 3.21 -12.37 -3.02
C GLY A 83 2.77 -11.14 -3.83
N ILE A 84 2.96 -9.95 -3.28
CA ILE A 84 2.63 -8.67 -3.91
C ILE A 84 3.91 -8.13 -4.57
N THR A 85 3.83 -7.82 -5.86
CA THR A 85 4.98 -7.22 -6.58
C THR A 85 5.09 -5.75 -6.21
N CYS A 86 6.29 -5.28 -5.82
CA CYS A 86 6.50 -3.91 -5.36
C CYS A 86 7.62 -3.21 -6.13
N ASP A 87 7.28 -2.12 -6.81
CA ASP A 87 8.22 -1.20 -7.44
C ASP A 87 8.45 0.05 -6.59
N VAL A 88 9.64 0.66 -6.73
CA VAL A 88 9.97 1.95 -6.10
C VAL A 88 10.35 2.91 -7.21
N VAL A 89 9.65 4.03 -7.30
CA VAL A 89 9.76 5.03 -8.38
C VAL A 89 9.97 6.42 -7.80
#